data_AF-A0A535YBE3-F1
#
_entry.id   AF-A0A535YBE3-F1
#
_cell.length_a   1.000
_cell.length_b   1.000
_cell.length_c   1.000
_cell.angle_alpha   90.00
_cell.angle_beta   90.00
_cell.angle_gamma   90.00
#
_symmetry.space_group_name_H-M   'P 1'
#
loop_
_entity.id
_entity.type
_entity.pdbx_description
1 polymer ?
#
loop_
_entity_poly.entity_id
_entity_poly.type
_entity_poly.pdbx_seq_one_letter_code
_entity_poly.pdbx_strand_id
1 'polypeptide(L)'
;MTAAPLLPEIHVEEQVPAARIRGFLQRDRLLAAYALADLDATDVERARWWIATRADEIVAAALVVEALPFRPCFATGETEALVRIFREGLREPRLVISTPPPGRVAVDVAYRFERLDRMHRMAVDVSIFKPRVTHTVTR
;
A
#
# COMPACT_ATOMS: atom_id res chain seq x y z
N MET A 1 10.65 -37.70 11.92
CA MET A 1 9.67 -36.68 11.50
C MET A 1 10.11 -35.36 12.07
N THR A 2 10.73 -34.51 11.26
CA THR A 2 11.18 -33.18 11.71
C THR A 2 9.99 -32.24 11.53
N ALA A 3 9.42 -31.76 12.65
CA ALA A 3 8.39 -30.74 12.58
C ALA A 3 8.97 -29.52 11.84
N ALA A 4 8.26 -29.03 10.83
CA ALA A 4 8.60 -27.76 10.21
C ALA A 4 8.59 -26.68 11.31
N PRO A 5 9.59 -25.79 11.37
CA PRO A 5 9.59 -24.71 12.35
C PRO A 5 8.31 -23.89 12.19
N LEU A 6 7.60 -23.68 13.31
CA LEU A 6 6.43 -22.80 13.33
C LEU A 6 6.89 -21.41 12.89
N LEU A 7 6.27 -20.87 11.84
CA LEU A 7 6.52 -19.48 11.45
C LEU A 7 6.10 -18.57 12.61
N PRO A 8 6.87 -17.51 12.92
CA PRO A 8 6.47 -16.56 13.93
C PRO A 8 5.09 -15.95 13.65
N GLU A 9 4.38 -15.63 14.72
CA GLU A 9 3.03 -15.05 14.64
C GLU A 9 3.03 -13.69 13.93
N ILE A 10 1.92 -13.39 13.26
CA ILE A 10 1.68 -12.10 12.62
C ILE A 10 0.92 -11.18 13.58
N HIS A 11 1.49 -10.02 13.86
CA HIS A 11 0.86 -8.97 14.66
C HIS A 11 0.48 -7.78 13.78
N VAL A 12 -0.74 -7.25 13.96
CA VAL A 12 -1.20 -6.07 13.25
C VAL A 12 -1.13 -4.87 14.18
N GLU A 13 -0.43 -3.82 13.75
CA GLU A 13 -0.32 -2.56 14.47
C GLU A 13 -0.90 -1.44 13.61
N GLU A 14 -1.70 -0.58 14.23
CA GLU A 14 -2.34 0.56 13.58
C GLU A 14 -1.60 1.86 13.92
N GLN A 15 -1.54 2.79 12.97
CA GLN A 15 -1.06 4.17 13.19
C GLN A 15 0.34 4.24 13.83
N VAL A 16 1.20 3.28 13.46
CA VAL A 16 2.63 3.31 13.82
C VAL A 16 3.28 4.59 13.28
N PRO A 17 4.41 5.06 13.84
CA PRO A 17 5.07 6.26 13.34
C PRO A 17 5.28 6.23 11.82
N ALA A 18 4.91 7.31 11.12
CA ALA A 18 4.91 7.37 9.66
C ALA A 18 6.28 7.00 9.03
N ALA A 19 7.39 7.31 9.72
CA ALA A 19 8.73 6.91 9.30
C ALA A 19 8.91 5.38 9.20
N ARG A 20 8.25 4.60 10.06
CA ARG A 20 8.35 3.13 10.11
C ARG A 20 7.69 2.50 8.88
N ILE A 21 6.44 2.87 8.58
CA ILE A 21 5.74 2.40 7.37
C ILE A 21 6.41 2.95 6.10
N ARG A 22 6.88 4.21 6.10
CA ARG A 22 7.61 4.80 4.98
C ARG A 22 8.84 3.98 4.60
N GLY A 23 9.62 3.51 5.57
CA GLY A 23 10.77 2.65 5.33
C GLY A 23 10.42 1.32 4.64
N PHE A 24 9.29 0.71 5.00
CA PHE A 24 8.78 -0.48 4.32
C PHE A 24 8.35 -0.18 2.89
N LEU A 25 7.55 0.86 2.69
CA LEU A 25 7.02 1.26 1.37
C LEU A 25 8.12 1.69 0.39
N GLN A 26 9.23 2.25 0.89
CA GLN A 26 10.37 2.64 0.06
C GLN A 26 11.08 1.45 -0.62
N ARG A 27 10.91 0.22 -0.13
CA ARG A 27 11.47 -1.00 -0.76
C ARG A 27 10.97 -1.20 -2.20
N ASP A 28 9.74 -0.76 -2.48
CA ASP A 28 9.20 -0.65 -3.84
C ASP A 28 8.49 0.69 -4.00
N ARG A 29 9.31 1.74 -4.15
CA ARG A 29 8.82 3.11 -4.34
C ARG A 29 7.88 3.27 -5.54
N LEU A 30 8.07 2.50 -6.62
CA LEU A 30 7.25 2.62 -7.82
C LEU A 30 5.83 2.11 -7.57
N LEU A 31 5.71 1.00 -6.85
CA LEU A 31 4.43 0.45 -6.43
C LEU A 31 3.80 1.24 -5.27
N ALA A 32 4.60 1.83 -4.39
CA ALA A 32 4.09 2.57 -3.23
C ALA A 32 3.96 4.09 -3.45
N ALA A 33 4.21 4.61 -4.66
CA ALA A 33 4.34 6.05 -4.92
C ALA A 33 3.20 6.91 -4.35
N TYR A 34 1.94 6.52 -4.56
CA TYR A 34 0.78 7.26 -4.02
C TYR A 34 0.72 7.17 -2.49
N ALA A 35 0.84 5.97 -1.91
CA ALA A 35 0.85 5.79 -0.45
C ALA A 35 2.00 6.54 0.23
N LEU A 36 3.15 6.66 -0.43
CA LEU A 36 4.28 7.46 0.06
C LEU A 36 3.96 8.96 0.06
N ALA A 37 3.25 9.46 -0.95
CA ALA A 37 2.77 10.83 -1.00
C ALA A 37 1.72 11.09 0.08
N ASP A 38 0.78 10.15 0.28
CA ASP A 38 -0.26 10.24 1.32
C ASP A 38 0.32 10.24 2.76
N LEU A 39 1.56 9.75 2.94
CA LEU A 39 2.28 9.79 4.21
C LEU A 39 3.08 11.09 4.43
N ASP A 40 3.17 11.99 3.45
CA ASP A 40 3.87 13.26 3.61
C ASP A 40 3.09 14.21 4.54
N ALA A 41 3.82 15.08 5.26
CA ALA A 41 3.30 15.81 6.42
C ALA A 41 2.07 16.70 6.14
N THR A 42 1.82 17.07 4.90
CA THR A 42 0.65 17.88 4.50
C THR A 42 -0.62 17.04 4.36
N ASP A 43 -0.48 15.74 4.07
CA ASP A 43 -1.59 14.82 3.78
C ASP A 43 -1.78 13.74 4.86
N VAL A 44 -0.82 13.58 5.78
CA VAL A 44 -0.81 12.54 6.81
C VAL A 44 -2.04 12.56 7.73
N GLU A 45 -2.62 13.74 8.00
CA GLU A 45 -3.83 13.88 8.84
C GLU A 45 -5.09 13.28 8.19
N ARG A 46 -5.00 12.89 6.91
CA ARG A 46 -6.10 12.35 6.12
C ARG A 46 -5.92 10.88 5.79
N ALA A 47 -4.93 10.22 6.37
CA ALA A 47 -4.61 8.82 6.13
C ALA A 47 -4.61 8.01 7.41
N ARG A 48 -5.06 6.76 7.29
CA ARG A 48 -4.98 5.73 8.32
C ARG A 48 -4.24 4.54 7.78
N TRP A 49 -3.29 4.01 8.52
CA TRP A 49 -2.49 2.89 8.05
C TRP A 49 -2.27 1.82 9.11
N TRP A 50 -1.97 0.64 8.61
CA TRP A 50 -1.66 -0.55 9.38
C TRP A 50 -0.39 -1.16 8.84
N ILE A 51 0.41 -1.72 9.74
CA ILE A 51 1.47 -2.66 9.39
C ILE A 51 1.13 -4.02 9.96
N ALA A 52 1.62 -5.07 9.30
CA ALA A 52 1.69 -6.39 9.86
C ALA A 52 3.15 -6.76 10.01
N THR A 53 3.51 -7.21 11.21
CA THR A 53 4.86 -7.63 11.55
C THR A 53 4.90 -9.13 11.79
N ARG A 54 6.04 -9.74 11.48
CA ARG A 54 6.40 -11.09 11.90
C ARG A 54 7.67 -10.98 12.72
N ALA A 55 7.61 -11.38 13.99
CA ALA A 55 8.55 -10.91 15.00
C ALA A 55 8.60 -9.37 15.00
N ASP A 56 9.70 -8.77 14.51
CA ASP A 56 9.86 -7.31 14.45
C ASP A 56 9.95 -6.76 13.03
N GLU A 57 9.88 -7.62 12.00
CA GLU A 57 9.95 -7.19 10.61
C GLU A 57 8.56 -6.90 10.04
N ILE A 58 8.40 -5.73 9.40
CA ILE A 58 7.21 -5.43 8.61
C ILE A 58 7.19 -6.32 7.38
N VAL A 59 6.15 -7.15 7.28
CA VAL A 59 5.91 -8.07 6.16
C VAL A 59 4.74 -7.64 5.28
N ALA A 60 3.85 -6.77 5.78
CA ALA A 60 2.82 -6.13 4.98
C ALA A 60 2.40 -4.77 5.55
N ALA A 61 1.78 -3.95 4.70
CA ALA A 61 1.18 -2.70 5.09
C ALA A 61 -0.08 -2.40 4.27
N ALA A 62 -1.01 -1.66 4.88
CA ALA A 62 -2.13 -1.05 4.19
C ALA A 62 -2.29 0.40 4.63
N LEU A 63 -2.71 1.27 3.71
CA LEU A 63 -2.99 2.68 3.96
C LEU A 63 -4.32 3.03 3.30
N VAL A 64 -5.23 3.61 4.07
CA VAL A 64 -6.54 4.12 3.63
C VAL A 64 -6.52 5.64 3.72
N VAL A 65 -6.89 6.30 2.63
CA VAL A 65 -7.12 7.75 2.61
C VAL A 65 -8.56 8.03 2.98
N GLU A 66 -8.76 8.77 4.06
CA GLU A 66 -10.07 9.04 4.66
C GLU A 66 -10.74 10.31 4.14
N ALA A 67 -9.98 11.22 3.51
CA ALA A 67 -10.53 12.47 2.99
C ALA A 67 -11.43 12.32 1.76
N LEU A 68 -11.48 11.13 1.15
CA LEU A 68 -12.24 10.87 -0.07
C LEU A 68 -13.39 9.88 0.19
N PRO A 69 -14.59 10.12 -0.36
CA PRO A 69 -15.77 9.31 -0.05
C PRO A 69 -15.67 7.86 -0.55
N PHE A 70 -14.84 7.60 -1.57
CA PHE A 70 -14.63 6.27 -2.12
C PHE A 70 -13.50 5.48 -1.44
N ARG A 71 -12.86 6.05 -0.40
CA ARG A 71 -11.86 5.41 0.46
C ARG A 71 -10.76 4.68 -0.33
N PRO A 72 -9.87 5.41 -1.03
CA PRO A 72 -8.71 4.79 -1.65
C PRO A 72 -7.89 4.03 -0.60
N CYS A 73 -7.50 2.81 -0.93
CA CYS A 73 -6.68 1.96 -0.10
C CYS A 73 -5.51 1.43 -0.92
N PHE A 74 -4.28 1.58 -0.43
CA PHE A 74 -3.11 0.91 -0.96
C PHE A 74 -2.69 -0.20 0.00
N ALA A 75 -2.46 -1.42 -0.51
CA ALA A 75 -2.04 -2.55 0.32
C ALA A 75 -0.99 -3.40 -0.40
N THR A 76 0.09 -3.75 0.30
CA THR A 76 1.19 -4.54 -0.24
C THR A 76 1.90 -5.37 0.82
N GLY A 77 2.57 -6.45 0.41
CA GLY A 77 3.30 -7.36 1.28
C GLY A 77 2.86 -8.82 1.16
N GLU A 78 3.19 -9.61 2.18
CA GLU A 78 2.84 -11.03 2.25
C GLU A 78 1.32 -11.25 2.32
N THR A 79 0.82 -12.24 1.57
CA THR A 79 -0.62 -12.52 1.47
C THR A 79 -1.27 -12.84 2.81
N GLU A 80 -0.63 -13.68 3.64
CA GLU A 80 -1.17 -14.05 4.96
C GLU A 80 -1.28 -12.83 5.88
N ALA A 81 -0.26 -11.97 5.88
CA ALA A 81 -0.24 -10.75 6.66
C ALA A 81 -1.29 -9.74 6.20
N LEU A 82 -1.48 -9.61 4.88
CA LEU A 82 -2.56 -8.79 4.32
C LEU A 82 -3.95 -9.32 4.70
N VAL A 83 -4.16 -10.64 4.77
CA VAL A 83 -5.43 -11.22 5.24
C VAL A 83 -5.74 -10.76 6.68
N ARG A 84 -4.74 -10.77 7.56
CA ARG A 84 -4.90 -10.29 8.95
C ARG A 84 -5.28 -8.82 8.97
N ILE A 85 -4.56 -7.98 8.20
CA ILE A 85 -4.87 -6.54 8.08
C ILE A 85 -6.32 -6.32 7.60
N PHE A 86 -6.75 -7.00 6.54
CA PHE A 86 -8.10 -6.83 5.99
C PHE A 86 -9.21 -7.34 6.90
N ARG A 87 -8.96 -8.36 7.73
CA ARG A 87 -9.98 -8.91 8.65
C ARG A 87 -10.06 -8.16 9.98
N GLU A 88 -8.92 -7.70 10.49
CA GLU A 88 -8.82 -7.21 11.88
C GLU A 88 -8.65 -5.69 11.93
N GLY A 89 -7.91 -5.12 10.97
CA GLY A 89 -7.59 -3.70 10.92
C GLY A 89 -8.65 -2.87 10.19
N LEU A 90 -8.91 -3.19 8.92
CA LEU A 90 -9.84 -2.41 8.09
C LEU A 90 -11.30 -2.61 8.50
N ARG A 91 -12.08 -1.53 8.47
CA ARG A 91 -13.49 -1.50 8.85
C ARG A 91 -14.39 -0.89 7.78
N GLU A 92 -13.79 -0.36 6.72
CA GLU A 92 -14.48 0.29 5.63
C GLU A 92 -15.34 -0.74 4.89
N PRO A 93 -16.65 -0.50 4.74
CA PRO A 93 -17.53 -1.47 4.07
C PRO A 93 -17.27 -1.56 2.56
N ARG A 94 -16.73 -0.50 1.96
CA ARG A 94 -16.35 -0.41 0.54
C ARG A 94 -15.09 0.43 0.40
N LEU A 95 -14.20 0.00 -0.49
CA LEU A 95 -12.87 0.57 -0.72
C LEU A 95 -12.55 0.52 -2.21
N VAL A 96 -11.69 1.43 -2.66
CA VAL A 96 -10.97 1.30 -3.94
C VAL A 96 -9.55 0.86 -3.65
N ILE A 97 -9.25 -0.44 -3.85
CA ILE A 97 -7.98 -1.03 -3.44
C ILE A 97 -6.99 -1.07 -4.62
N SER A 98 -5.79 -0.53 -4.39
CA SER A 98 -4.60 -0.73 -5.20
C SER A 98 -3.65 -1.70 -4.51
N THR A 99 -3.38 -2.84 -5.15
CA THR A 99 -2.50 -3.88 -4.60
C THR A 99 -1.77 -4.61 -5.74
N PRO A 100 -0.54 -5.13 -5.55
CA PRO A 100 0.10 -5.96 -6.56
C PRO A 100 -0.70 -7.25 -6.82
N PRO A 101 -0.53 -7.93 -7.97
CA PRO A 101 -1.36 -9.08 -8.34
C PRO A 101 -1.52 -10.17 -7.26
N PRO A 102 -0.48 -10.56 -6.50
CA PRO A 102 -0.63 -11.55 -5.42
C PRO A 102 -1.52 -11.09 -4.25
N GLY A 103 -1.65 -9.78 -4.03
CA GLY A 103 -2.49 -9.21 -2.97
C GLY A 103 -3.99 -9.44 -3.19
N ARG A 104 -4.41 -9.76 -4.42
CA ARG A 104 -5.81 -10.10 -4.73
C ARG A 104 -6.35 -11.20 -3.83
N VAL A 105 -5.56 -12.26 -3.59
CA VAL A 105 -5.98 -13.40 -2.78
C VAL A 105 -6.33 -12.97 -1.36
N ALA A 106 -5.57 -12.02 -0.79
CA ALA A 106 -5.84 -11.51 0.54
C ALA A 106 -7.12 -10.66 0.59
N VAL A 107 -7.38 -9.87 -0.46
CA VAL A 107 -8.61 -9.06 -0.57
C VAL A 107 -9.84 -9.95 -0.68
N ASP A 108 -9.81 -10.99 -1.52
CA ASP A 108 -10.92 -11.94 -1.77
C ASP A 108 -11.38 -12.67 -0.48
N VAL A 109 -10.55 -12.69 0.57
CA VAL A 109 -10.84 -13.35 1.86
C VAL A 109 -11.71 -12.48 2.79
N ALA A 110 -11.74 -11.17 2.58
CA ALA A 110 -12.46 -10.21 3.43
C ALA A 110 -13.48 -9.36 2.64
N TYR A 111 -13.25 -9.16 1.35
CA TYR A 111 -14.07 -8.33 0.46
C TYR A 111 -14.44 -9.09 -0.80
N ARG A 112 -15.53 -8.64 -1.45
CA ARG A 112 -15.92 -9.10 -2.79
C ARG A 112 -15.56 -8.02 -3.82
N PHE A 113 -14.95 -8.41 -4.93
CA PHE A 113 -14.74 -7.51 -6.05
C PHE A 113 -16.04 -7.24 -6.83
N GLU A 114 -16.37 -5.95 -6.99
CA GLU A 114 -17.36 -5.49 -7.95
C GLU A 114 -16.73 -5.21 -9.31
N ARG A 115 -15.49 -4.72 -9.32
CA ARG A 115 -14.71 -4.34 -10.50
C ARG A 115 -13.23 -4.61 -10.27
N LEU A 116 -12.53 -4.98 -11.34
CA LEU A 116 -11.09 -5.18 -11.34
C LEU A 116 -10.48 -4.48 -12.56
N ASP A 117 -9.65 -3.46 -12.31
CA ASP A 117 -8.93 -2.73 -13.35
C ASP A 117 -7.43 -3.03 -13.28
N ARG A 118 -6.77 -3.04 -14.45
CA ARG A 118 -5.31 -3.12 -14.52
C ARG A 118 -4.74 -1.72 -14.56
N MET A 119 -4.04 -1.35 -13.49
CA MET A 119 -3.32 -0.07 -13.43
C MET A 119 -1.91 -0.23 -13.97
N HIS A 120 -1.64 0.40 -15.11
CA HIS A 120 -0.28 0.54 -15.64
C HIS A 120 0.41 1.72 -14.95
N ARG A 121 1.62 1.48 -14.43
CA ARG A 121 2.42 2.51 -13.79
C ARG A 121 3.60 2.85 -14.70
N MET A 122 3.84 4.14 -14.84
CA MET A 122 5.00 4.67 -15.55
C MET A 122 5.81 5.52 -14.57
N ALA A 123 7.12 5.32 -14.58
CA ALA A 123 8.05 6.15 -13.84
C ALA A 123 8.99 6.82 -14.84
N VAL A 124 9.26 8.09 -14.62
CA VAL A 124 10.22 8.86 -15.41
C VAL A 124 11.29 9.38 -14.47
N ASP A 125 12.53 9.31 -14.94
CA ASP A 125 13.67 9.91 -14.26
C ASP A 125 14.10 11.17 -15.00
N VAL A 126 14.61 12.17 -14.28
CA VAL A 126 15.03 13.44 -14.89
C VAL A 126 16.15 13.25 -15.93
N SER A 127 17.02 12.25 -15.76
CA SER A 127 18.09 11.94 -16.70
C SER A 127 17.59 11.29 -18.00
N ILE A 128 16.42 10.66 -17.98
CA ILE A 128 15.82 10.00 -19.16
C ILE A 128 14.66 10.78 -19.75
N PHE A 129 14.11 11.76 -19.02
CA PHE A 129 13.00 12.58 -19.47
C PHE A 129 13.46 13.58 -20.55
N LYS A 130 12.94 13.40 -21.76
CA LYS A 130 13.15 14.33 -22.88
C LYS A 130 11.84 15.03 -23.21
N PRO A 131 11.63 16.29 -22.78
CA PRO A 131 10.40 17.00 -23.08
C PRO A 131 10.28 17.19 -24.59
N ARG A 132 9.10 16.90 -25.13
CA ARG A 132 8.78 17.24 -26.51
C ARG A 132 8.40 18.71 -26.58
N VAL A 133 9.34 19.57 -26.97
CA VAL A 133 9.08 21.01 -27.17
C VAL A 133 8.47 21.22 -28.54
N THR A 134 7.18 21.56 -28.60
CA THR A 134 6.45 21.86 -29.85
C THR A 134 6.17 23.35 -30.05
N HIS A 135 6.50 24.17 -29.05
CA HIS A 135 6.36 25.62 -29.10
C HIS A 135 7.43 26.26 -28.22
N THR A 136 8.16 27.23 -28.78
CA THR A 136 9.14 28.01 -28.05
C THR A 136 8.57 29.40 -27.85
N VAL A 137 8.37 29.80 -26.60
CA VAL A 137 7.93 31.16 -26.26
C VAL A 137 9.18 32.02 -26.07
N THR A 138 9.38 33.00 -26.95
CA THR A 138 10.38 34.05 -26.77
C THR A 138 9.79 35.14 -25.89
N ARG A 139 10.53 35.56 -24.86
CA ARG A 139 10.13 36.62 -23.94
C ARG A 139 10.33 37.99 -24.55
#